data_AF-A0A9D5Z4T3-F1
#
_entry.id   AF-A0A9D5Z4T3-F1
#
_cell.length_a   1.000
_cell.length_b   1.000
_cell.length_c   1.000
_cell.angle_alpha   90.00
_cell.angle_beta   90.00
_cell.angle_gamma   90.00
#
_symmetry.space_group_name_H-M   'P 1'
#
loop_
_entity.id
_entity.type
_entity.pdbx_description
1 polymer ?
#
loop_
_entity_poly.entity_id
_entity_poly.type
_entity_poly.pdbx_seq_one_letter_code
_entity_poly.pdbx_strand_id
1 'polypeptide(L)' 'AGAIIAGSKGTAEAKFAALQDAGVKTVSSAADIGEAAVSLLK' A
#
# COMPACT_ATOMS: atom_id res chain seq x y z
N ALA A 1 4.81 0.65 -20.96
CA ALA A 1 5.38 -0.05 -19.79
C ALA A 1 5.50 0.95 -18.65
N GLY A 2 4.89 0.69 -17.48
CA GLY A 2 4.85 1.66 -16.36
C GLY A 2 5.18 1.08 -14.98
N ALA A 3 5.29 -0.25 -14.85
CA ALA A 3 5.73 -0.91 -13.63
C ALA A 3 7.26 -1.05 -13.63
N ILE A 4 7.97 0.04 -13.37
CA ILE A 4 9.44 0.09 -13.34
C ILE A 4 9.89 0.85 -12.09
N ILE A 5 10.94 0.36 -11.44
CA ILE A 5 11.73 1.11 -10.45
C ILE A 5 12.89 1.75 -11.20
N ALA A 6 13.03 3.08 -11.12
CA ALA A 6 14.07 3.82 -11.85
C ALA A 6 14.74 4.84 -10.92
N GLY A 7 16.08 4.88 -10.93
CA GLY A 7 16.85 5.81 -10.08
C GLY A 7 16.50 5.70 -8.60
N SER A 8 16.25 4.47 -8.11
CA SER A 8 15.80 4.15 -6.74
C SER A 8 14.44 4.73 -6.35
N LYS A 9 13.67 5.26 -7.30
CA LYS A 9 12.30 5.75 -7.09
C LYS A 9 11.28 4.74 -7.62
N GLY A 10 10.13 4.68 -6.96
CA GLY A 10 9.01 3.83 -7.35
C GLY A 10 8.95 2.47 -6.66
N THR A 11 9.76 2.23 -5.62
CA THR A 11 9.70 1.01 -4.81
C THR A 11 8.33 0.87 -4.12
N ALA A 12 7.96 -0.36 -3.77
CA ALA A 12 6.71 -0.63 -3.08
C ALA A 12 6.74 -0.02 -1.67
N GLU A 13 7.85 -0.18 -0.96
CA GLU A 13 8.04 0.26 0.41
C GLU A 13 7.85 1.78 0.55
N ALA A 14 8.41 2.55 -0.40
CA ALA A 14 8.26 4.01 -0.40
C ALA A 14 6.80 4.44 -0.60
N LYS A 15 6.02 3.68 -1.37
CA LYS A 15 4.58 3.94 -1.56
C LYS A 15 3.78 3.57 -0.31
N PHE A 16 4.08 2.42 0.29
CA PHE A 16 3.44 1.98 1.53
C PHE A 16 3.70 2.94 2.68
N ALA A 17 4.94 3.40 2.87
CA ALA A 17 5.29 4.39 3.88
C ALA A 17 4.50 5.69 3.69
N ALA A 18 4.46 6.24 2.46
CA ALA A 18 3.71 7.46 2.17
C ALA A 18 2.20 7.32 2.45
N LEU A 19 1.62 6.15 2.18
CA LEU A 19 0.21 5.86 2.49
C LEU A 19 -0.03 5.76 4.00
N GLN A 20 0.85 5.07 4.73
CA GLN A 20 0.77 4.96 6.19
C GLN A 20 0.93 6.32 6.89
N ASP A 21 1.87 7.14 6.44
CA ASP A 21 2.07 8.52 6.93
C ASP A 21 0.83 9.40 6.69
N ALA A 22 0.11 9.17 5.59
CA ALA A 22 -1.16 9.82 5.30
C ALA A 22 -2.35 9.25 6.10
N GLY A 23 -2.11 8.28 7.00
CA GLY A 23 -3.14 7.63 7.81
C GLY A 23 -3.96 6.58 7.07
N VAL A 24 -3.53 6.15 5.87
CA VAL A 24 -4.21 5.09 5.11
C VAL A 24 -3.85 3.73 5.70
N LYS A 25 -4.87 2.91 5.97
CA LYS A 25 -4.67 1.51 6.36
C LYS A 25 -4.15 0.70 5.17
N THR A 26 -2.93 0.17 5.29
CA THR A 26 -2.31 -0.70 4.27
C THR A 26 -2.22 -2.14 4.76
N VAL A 27 -2.18 -3.10 3.83
CA VAL A 27 -1.96 -4.53 4.12
C VAL A 27 -0.73 -5.05 3.40
N SER A 28 -0.02 -6.00 4.02
CA SER A 28 1.20 -6.62 3.48
C SER A 28 0.93 -7.83 2.58
N SER A 29 -0.33 -8.30 2.53
CA SER A 29 -0.79 -9.38 1.67
C SER A 29 -2.04 -8.97 0.92
N ALA A 30 -2.12 -9.36 -0.36
CA ALA A 30 -3.33 -9.14 -1.16
C ALA A 30 -4.54 -9.91 -0.61
N ALA A 31 -4.32 -11.01 0.11
CA ALA A 31 -5.39 -11.81 0.71
C ALA A 31 -6.16 -11.05 1.81
N ASP A 32 -5.50 -10.11 2.50
CA ASP A 32 -6.05 -9.43 3.67
C ASP A 32 -6.89 -8.19 3.31
N ILE A 33 -6.94 -7.81 2.02
CA ILE A 33 -7.62 -6.60 1.55
C ILE A 33 -9.11 -6.61 1.95
N GLY A 34 -9.79 -7.74 1.80
CA GLY A 34 -11.21 -7.87 2.11
C GLY A 34 -11.50 -7.68 3.60
N GLU A 35 -10.69 -8.29 4.46
CA GLU A 35 -10.82 -8.16 5.91
C GLU A 35 -10.54 -6.72 6.36
N ALA A 36 -9.49 -6.10 5.82
CA ALA A 36 -9.14 -4.71 6.12
C ALA A 36 -10.27 -3.74 5.71
N ALA A 37 -10.89 -3.93 4.55
CA ALA A 37 -12.02 -3.13 4.10
C ALA A 37 -13.23 -3.28 5.04
N VAL A 38 -13.61 -4.52 5.38
CA VAL A 38 -14.71 -4.79 6.33
C VAL A 38 -14.43 -4.19 7.70
N SER A 39 -13.18 -4.19 8.16
CA SER A 39 -12.78 -3.55 9.43
C SER A 39 -12.95 -2.03 9.44
N LEU A 40 -12.94 -1.36 8.29
CA LEU A 40 -13.05 0.11 8.19
C LEU A 40 -14.49 0.60 7.95
N LEU A 41 -15.37 -0.28 7.49
CA LEU A 41 -16.76 0.05 7.14
C LEU A 41 -17.75 -0.18 8.29
N LYS A 42 -17.26 -0.60 9.46
CA LYS A 42 -18.03 -0.78 10.69
C LYS A 42 -17.88 0.45 11.58
#